data_AF-A0A2D7QMY5-F1
#
_entry.id   AF-A0A2D7QMY5-F1
#
_cell.length_a   1.000
_cell.length_b   1.000
_cell.length_c   1.000
_cell.angle_alpha   90.00
_cell.angle_beta   90.00
_cell.angle_gamma   90.00
#
_symmetry.space_group_name_H-M   'P 1'
#
loop_
_entity.id
_entity.type
_entity.pdbx_description
1 polymer ?
#
loop_
_entity_poly.entity_id
_entity_poly.type
_entity_poly.pdbx_seq_one_letter_code
_entity_poly.pdbx_strand_id
1 'polypeptide(L)'
;MTFSGQNWSGTLNPADPNYQNGAAPSAIVKNKTWAFVLTGNLTTRMIDSDEAYILKVTNLKNGKLIADSPQQGYSFRLPMIDGSRQDIVSEGDVVKVDVIGRSGKRIADGRFTVGQQELASAYRQVQLEYNPVPNLTRLLQNYPNPFNPETWIPFQLNQDAEVSVCITMYLVG
;
A
#
# COMPACT_ATOMS: atom_id res chain seq x y z
N MET A 1 -35.24 37.71 9.82
CA MET A 1 -35.07 37.37 11.25
C MET A 1 -33.58 37.31 11.51
N THR A 2 -33.09 38.19 12.37
CA THR A 2 -31.67 38.35 12.70
C THR A 2 -31.51 37.82 14.13
N PHE A 3 -30.66 36.82 14.33
CA PHE A 3 -30.33 36.33 15.66
C PHE A 3 -29.15 37.14 16.21
N SER A 4 -29.24 37.56 17.47
CA SER A 4 -28.13 38.15 18.23
C SER A 4 -27.88 37.29 19.47
N GLY A 5 -26.61 37.01 19.77
CA GLY A 5 -26.17 36.29 20.96
C GLY A 5 -25.27 37.17 21.83
N GLN A 6 -25.42 37.08 23.14
CA GLN A 6 -24.59 37.79 24.14
C GLN A 6 -23.36 36.95 24.51
N ASN A 7 -22.25 37.64 24.77
CA ASN A 7 -20.94 37.05 25.06
C ASN A 7 -20.87 36.53 26.51
N TRP A 8 -20.21 35.39 26.74
CA TRP A 8 -19.99 34.85 28.09
C TRP A 8 -18.78 35.56 28.73
N SER A 9 -18.99 36.36 29.79
CA SER A 9 -17.90 36.97 30.57
C SER A 9 -17.56 36.08 31.77
N GLY A 10 -16.54 35.23 31.63
CA GLY A 10 -15.99 34.50 32.78
C GLY A 10 -15.25 35.44 33.72
N THR A 11 -15.61 35.43 35.00
CA THR A 11 -14.84 36.09 36.08
C THR A 11 -13.49 35.39 36.24
N LEU A 12 -12.39 36.07 35.96
CA LEU A 12 -11.05 35.61 36.31
C LEU A 12 -10.91 35.64 37.84
N ASN A 13 -10.75 34.47 38.47
CA ASN A 13 -10.26 34.41 39.85
C ASN A 13 -8.80 34.87 39.87
N PRO A 14 -8.36 35.63 40.88
CA PRO A 14 -6.96 36.03 41.02
C PRO A 14 -6.07 34.79 41.19
N ALA A 15 -4.91 34.81 40.52
CA ALA A 15 -3.95 33.71 40.55
C ALA A 15 -3.36 33.52 41.98
N ASP A 16 -3.45 32.31 42.50
CA ASP A 16 -2.76 31.91 43.74
C ASP A 16 -1.25 31.79 43.45
N PRO A 17 -0.39 32.49 44.22
CA PRO A 17 1.06 32.50 44.00
C PRO A 17 1.77 31.17 44.28
N ASN A 18 1.09 30.12 44.76
CA ASN A 18 1.69 28.81 45.06
C ASN A 18 1.39 27.69 44.05
N TYR A 19 0.80 27.97 42.88
CA TYR A 19 0.68 26.96 41.82
C TYR A 19 2.05 26.68 41.17
N GLN A 20 2.70 25.60 41.59
CA GLN A 20 3.76 24.97 40.79
C GLN A 20 3.15 24.54 39.45
N ASN A 21 3.79 24.90 38.33
CA ASN A 21 3.41 24.52 36.98
C ASN A 21 3.40 22.99 36.82
N GLY A 22 2.31 22.34 37.21
CA GLY A 22 1.96 21.02 36.74
C GLY A 22 1.54 21.18 35.29
N ALA A 23 2.46 20.97 34.35
CA ALA A 23 2.09 20.77 32.96
C ALA A 23 1.01 19.69 32.94
N ALA A 24 -0.15 19.99 32.34
CA ALA A 24 -1.19 19.00 32.14
C ALA A 24 -0.53 17.77 31.49
N PRO A 25 -0.78 16.54 31.98
CA PRO A 25 -0.26 15.36 31.31
C PRO A 25 -0.75 15.43 29.86
N SER A 26 0.20 15.50 28.92
CA SER A 26 -0.10 15.38 27.50
C SER A 26 -0.71 14.01 27.30
N ALA A 27 -2.04 13.91 27.34
CA ALA A 27 -2.73 12.71 26.94
C ALA A 27 -2.37 12.51 25.47
N ILE A 28 -1.55 11.49 25.18
CA ILE A 28 -1.42 10.96 23.85
C ILE A 28 -2.81 10.43 23.50
N VAL A 29 -3.63 11.27 22.87
CA VAL A 29 -4.91 10.83 22.31
C VAL A 29 -4.52 9.85 21.22
N LYS A 30 -4.64 8.55 21.53
CA LYS A 30 -4.50 7.48 20.55
C LYS A 30 -5.65 7.65 19.57
N ASN A 31 -5.44 8.47 18.53
CA ASN A 31 -6.47 8.78 17.55
C ASN A 31 -6.87 7.49 16.86
N LYS A 32 -8.08 7.02 17.19
CA LYS A 32 -8.64 5.80 16.64
C LYS A 32 -9.18 6.11 15.24
N THR A 33 -8.46 5.74 14.19
CA THR A 33 -8.84 6.03 12.80
C THR A 33 -9.67 4.86 12.26
N TRP A 34 -10.98 4.96 12.49
CA TRP A 34 -11.98 3.97 12.07
C TRP A 34 -12.61 4.27 10.70
N ALA A 35 -12.30 5.44 10.13
CA ALA A 35 -12.70 5.86 8.79
C ALA A 35 -11.54 6.59 8.10
N PHE A 36 -11.32 6.32 6.83
CA PHE A 36 -10.25 6.91 6.03
C PHE A 36 -10.63 6.94 4.55
N VAL A 37 -10.48 8.06 3.88
CA VAL A 37 -10.80 8.19 2.45
C VAL A 37 -9.52 8.12 1.63
N LEU A 38 -9.47 7.15 0.73
CA LEU A 38 -8.38 7.02 -0.23
C LEU A 38 -8.84 7.56 -1.59
N THR A 39 -8.00 8.35 -2.24
CA THR A 39 -8.20 8.76 -3.63
C THR A 39 -6.96 8.48 -4.46
N GLY A 40 -7.14 8.45 -5.77
CA GLY A 40 -6.03 8.32 -6.69
C GLY A 40 -6.51 8.51 -8.11
N ASN A 41 -5.53 8.60 -9.00
CA ASN A 41 -5.76 8.68 -10.43
C ASN A 41 -5.00 7.55 -11.13
N LEU A 42 -5.61 7.00 -12.16
CA LEU A 42 -5.03 6.09 -13.12
C LEU A 42 -4.78 6.86 -14.42
N THR A 43 -3.85 6.36 -15.22
CA THR A 43 -3.57 6.92 -16.54
C THR A 43 -4.12 6.01 -17.63
N THR A 44 -4.23 6.53 -18.85
CA THR A 44 -4.61 5.77 -20.05
C THR A 44 -3.66 4.61 -20.36
N ARG A 45 -2.45 4.59 -19.79
CA ARG A 45 -1.53 3.45 -19.87
C ARG A 45 -1.99 2.26 -19.02
N MET A 46 -2.74 2.53 -17.96
CA MET A 46 -3.14 1.52 -16.98
C MET A 46 -4.49 0.89 -17.33
N ILE A 47 -5.44 1.71 -17.76
CA ILE A 47 -6.84 1.29 -17.99
C ILE A 47 -7.51 2.20 -19.01
N ASP A 48 -8.56 1.73 -19.66
CA ASP A 48 -9.48 2.56 -20.46
C ASP A 48 -10.62 3.11 -19.57
N SER A 49 -11.20 4.27 -19.94
CA SER A 49 -12.17 4.96 -19.09
C SER A 49 -13.45 4.18 -18.82
N ASP A 50 -13.86 3.32 -19.75
CA ASP A 50 -15.05 2.48 -19.67
C ASP A 50 -14.78 1.12 -19.02
N GLU A 51 -13.50 0.77 -18.77
CA GLU A 51 -13.15 -0.48 -18.14
C GLU A 51 -13.28 -0.40 -16.61
N ALA A 52 -14.01 -1.38 -16.05
CA ALA A 52 -14.11 -1.56 -14.61
C ALA A 52 -12.88 -2.30 -14.06
N TYR A 53 -12.45 -1.90 -12.87
CA TYR A 53 -11.37 -2.52 -12.11
C TYR A 53 -11.75 -2.66 -10.64
N ILE A 54 -10.99 -3.46 -9.91
CA ILE A 54 -11.16 -3.64 -8.47
C ILE A 54 -9.97 -2.98 -7.76
N LEU A 55 -10.25 -2.14 -6.77
CA LEU A 55 -9.26 -1.68 -5.81
C LEU A 55 -9.20 -2.63 -4.62
N LYS A 56 -8.02 -3.14 -4.32
CA LYS A 56 -7.73 -3.88 -3.09
C LYS A 56 -6.79 -3.07 -2.23
N VAL A 57 -7.24 -2.72 -1.03
CA VAL A 57 -6.42 -1.96 -0.07
C VAL A 57 -6.04 -2.86 1.08
N THR A 58 -4.75 -3.05 1.31
CA THR A 58 -4.20 -3.97 2.31
C THR A 58 -3.27 -3.22 3.25
N ASN A 59 -3.46 -3.38 4.57
CA ASN A 59 -2.46 -2.96 5.55
C ASN A 59 -1.34 -4.01 5.61
N LEU A 60 -0.12 -3.63 5.23
CA LEU A 60 1.00 -4.58 5.14
C LEU A 60 1.55 -5.02 6.50
N LYS A 61 1.25 -4.29 7.58
CA LYS A 61 1.73 -4.64 8.92
C LYS A 61 1.06 -5.90 9.47
N ASN A 62 -0.23 -6.07 9.21
CA ASN A 62 -1.04 -7.18 9.71
C ASN A 62 -1.67 -8.03 8.59
N GLY A 63 -1.46 -7.66 7.32
CA GLY A 63 -2.06 -8.34 6.16
C GLY A 63 -3.57 -8.14 6.03
N LYS A 64 -4.20 -7.27 6.82
CA LYS A 64 -5.66 -7.05 6.79
C LYS A 64 -6.03 -6.41 5.45
N LEU A 65 -6.94 -7.06 4.72
CA LEU A 65 -7.66 -6.44 3.61
C LEU A 65 -8.65 -5.42 4.19
N ILE A 66 -8.38 -4.13 3.98
CA ILE A 66 -9.18 -3.02 4.49
C ILE A 66 -10.41 -2.81 3.60
N ALA A 67 -10.21 -2.86 2.28
CA ALA A 67 -11.26 -2.62 1.31
C ALA A 67 -11.03 -3.44 0.03
N ASP A 68 -12.13 -3.85 -0.58
CA ASP A 68 -12.22 -4.49 -1.89
C ASP A 68 -13.43 -3.88 -2.59
N SER A 69 -13.20 -3.03 -3.60
CA SER A 69 -14.28 -2.25 -4.22
C SER A 69 -14.10 -2.17 -5.74
N PRO A 70 -15.16 -2.46 -6.52
CA PRO A 70 -15.17 -2.12 -7.94
C PRO A 70 -15.16 -0.60 -8.14
N GLN A 71 -14.53 -0.17 -9.22
CA GLN A 71 -14.39 1.22 -9.65
C GLN A 71 -14.39 1.26 -11.19
N GLN A 72 -14.60 2.44 -11.77
CA GLN A 72 -14.54 2.68 -13.21
C GLN A 72 -13.97 4.08 -13.46
N GLY A 73 -13.28 4.26 -14.59
CA GLY A 73 -12.70 5.54 -14.98
C GLY A 73 -11.34 5.84 -14.33
N TYR A 74 -10.79 7.00 -14.64
CA TYR A 74 -9.41 7.36 -14.30
C TYR A 74 -9.20 7.89 -12.90
N SER A 75 -10.24 8.09 -12.10
CA SER A 75 -10.11 8.62 -10.75
C SER A 75 -11.05 7.89 -9.83
N PHE A 76 -10.61 7.66 -8.60
CA PHE A 76 -11.44 7.00 -7.60
C PHE A 76 -11.46 7.78 -6.29
N ARG A 77 -12.53 7.53 -5.54
CA ARG A 77 -12.67 7.92 -4.13
C ARG A 77 -13.24 6.73 -3.38
N LEU A 78 -12.44 6.18 -2.48
CA LEU A 78 -12.74 4.97 -1.75
C LEU A 78 -12.78 5.28 -0.24
N PRO A 79 -13.98 5.48 0.34
CA PRO A 79 -14.12 5.50 1.78
C PRO A 79 -13.88 4.10 2.35
N MET A 80 -12.98 4.00 3.31
CA MET A 80 -12.68 2.79 4.06
C MET A 80 -13.19 2.97 5.48
N ILE A 81 -14.07 2.07 5.94
CA ILE A 81 -14.74 2.18 7.24
C ILE A 81 -14.78 0.82 7.89
N ASP A 82 -14.40 0.74 9.17
CA ASP A 82 -14.68 -0.42 10.00
C ASP A 82 -15.95 -0.19 10.82
N GLY A 83 -17.00 -0.98 10.54
CA GLY A 83 -18.32 -0.82 11.17
C GLY A 83 -18.32 -1.06 12.69
N SER A 84 -17.32 -1.76 13.22
CA SER A 84 -17.11 -1.96 14.66
C SER A 84 -16.29 -0.84 15.31
N ARG A 85 -15.99 0.22 14.53
CA ARG A 85 -15.15 1.37 14.91
C ARG A 85 -13.76 0.95 15.38
N GLN A 86 -13.20 -0.12 14.81
CA GLN A 86 -11.82 -0.50 15.06
C GLN A 86 -10.86 0.25 14.13
N ASP A 87 -9.60 0.35 14.55
CA ASP A 87 -8.58 0.99 13.72
C ASP A 87 -8.40 0.21 12.42
N ILE A 88 -8.50 0.92 11.29
CA ILE A 88 -8.15 0.37 9.98
C ILE A 88 -6.70 0.65 9.63
N VAL A 89 -6.15 1.75 10.15
CA VAL A 89 -4.76 2.17 10.00
C VAL A 89 -4.28 2.87 11.27
N SER A 90 -2.98 2.82 11.51
CA SER A 90 -2.29 3.56 12.56
C SER A 90 -1.08 4.30 11.98
N GLU A 91 -0.57 5.30 12.70
CA GLU A 91 0.67 5.98 12.32
C GLU A 91 1.81 4.96 12.12
N GLY A 92 2.55 5.13 11.03
CA GLY A 92 3.64 4.24 10.63
C GLY A 92 3.20 2.98 9.89
N ASP A 93 1.90 2.68 9.80
CA ASP A 93 1.43 1.56 8.99
C ASP A 93 1.70 1.82 7.50
N VAL A 94 2.11 0.78 6.79
CA VAL A 94 2.26 0.83 5.33
C VAL A 94 1.02 0.24 4.70
N VAL A 95 0.33 1.05 3.91
CA VAL A 95 -0.87 0.65 3.17
C VAL A 95 -0.51 0.44 1.71
N LYS A 96 -0.92 -0.70 1.17
CA LYS A 96 -0.79 -1.05 -0.24
C LYS A 96 -2.13 -0.97 -0.94
N VAL A 97 -2.12 -0.44 -2.14
CA VAL A 97 -3.27 -0.33 -3.03
C VAL A 97 -2.93 -1.09 -4.29
N ASP A 98 -3.64 -2.19 -4.55
CA ASP A 98 -3.55 -2.93 -5.81
C ASP A 98 -4.75 -2.57 -6.69
N VAL A 99 -4.49 -2.29 -7.96
CA VAL A 99 -5.50 -2.14 -9.01
C VAL A 99 -5.56 -3.45 -9.79
N ILE A 100 -6.70 -4.14 -9.72
CA ILE A 100 -6.93 -5.42 -10.38
C ILE A 100 -7.82 -5.18 -11.61
N GLY A 101 -7.29 -5.46 -12.80
CA GLY A 101 -8.04 -5.34 -14.05
C GLY A 101 -9.04 -6.49 -14.24
N ARG A 102 -9.81 -6.46 -15.34
CA ARG A 102 -10.85 -7.47 -15.64
C ARG A 102 -10.33 -8.90 -15.70
N SER A 103 -9.06 -9.08 -16.07
CA SER A 103 -8.40 -10.39 -16.11
C SER A 103 -8.17 -11.02 -14.72
N GLY A 104 -8.46 -10.30 -13.63
CA GLY A 104 -8.14 -10.71 -12.27
C GLY A 104 -6.67 -10.51 -11.89
N LYS A 105 -5.85 -9.96 -12.81
CA LYS A 105 -4.45 -9.64 -12.55
C LYS A 105 -4.29 -8.18 -12.15
N ARG A 106 -3.25 -7.93 -11.36
CA ARG A 106 -2.83 -6.56 -11.05
C ARG A 106 -2.33 -5.87 -12.32
N ILE A 107 -2.74 -4.62 -12.48
CA ILE A 107 -2.31 -3.71 -13.55
C ILE A 107 -1.50 -2.53 -13.01
N ALA A 108 -1.74 -2.12 -11.77
CA ALA A 108 -1.01 -1.06 -11.08
C ALA A 108 -0.97 -1.32 -9.56
N ASP A 109 0.03 -0.76 -8.87
CA ASP A 109 0.00 -0.63 -7.43
C ASP A 109 0.54 0.72 -6.95
N GLY A 110 0.22 1.04 -5.70
CA GLY A 110 0.77 2.17 -4.98
C GLY A 110 0.92 1.83 -3.51
N ARG A 111 1.82 2.53 -2.82
CA ARG A 111 2.04 2.38 -1.37
C ARG A 111 2.24 3.73 -0.72
N PHE A 112 1.81 3.82 0.54
CA PHE A 112 2.12 4.97 1.37
C PHE A 112 2.24 4.55 2.84
N THR A 113 3.04 5.30 3.58
CA THR A 113 3.10 5.22 5.03
C THR A 113 2.10 6.20 5.61
N VAL A 114 1.32 5.78 6.59
CA VAL A 114 0.35 6.62 7.29
C VAL A 114 1.10 7.56 8.24
N GLY A 115 1.02 8.87 8.00
CA GLY A 115 1.58 9.89 8.87
C GLY A 115 0.50 10.60 9.70
N GLN A 116 0.94 11.51 10.59
CA GLN A 116 0.02 12.26 11.46
C GLN A 116 -0.93 13.18 10.68
N GLN A 117 -0.48 13.74 9.55
CA GLN A 117 -1.30 14.62 8.72
C GLN A 117 -2.46 13.85 8.08
N GLU A 118 -2.22 12.61 7.64
CA GLU A 118 -3.28 11.74 7.11
C GLU A 118 -4.27 11.32 8.18
N LEU A 119 -3.80 11.05 9.41
CA LEU A 119 -4.70 10.74 10.53
C LEU A 119 -5.56 11.94 10.93
N ALA A 120 -5.01 13.15 10.87
CA ALA A 120 -5.75 14.38 11.17
C ALA A 120 -6.79 14.73 10.09
N SER A 121 -6.47 14.52 8.81
CA SER A 121 -7.37 14.81 7.69
C SER A 121 -8.29 13.64 7.30
N ALA A 122 -8.00 12.43 7.78
CA ALA A 122 -8.64 11.17 7.41
C ALA A 122 -8.71 10.94 5.89
N TYR A 123 -7.73 11.48 5.14
CA TYR A 123 -7.69 11.44 3.70
C TYR A 123 -6.27 11.26 3.18
N ARG A 124 -6.10 10.46 2.13
CA ARG A 124 -4.83 10.36 1.38
C ARG A 124 -5.09 10.20 -0.11
N GLN A 125 -4.33 10.95 -0.89
CA GLN A 125 -4.15 10.65 -2.30
C GLN A 125 -2.95 9.70 -2.48
N VAL A 126 -3.17 8.56 -3.12
CA VAL A 126 -2.11 7.60 -3.45
C VAL A 126 -1.60 7.83 -4.87
N GLN A 127 -0.29 7.70 -5.04
CA GLN A 127 0.36 7.63 -6.34
C GLN A 127 0.38 6.17 -6.79
N LEU A 128 -0.18 5.91 -7.98
CA LEU A 128 -0.22 4.59 -8.58
C LEU A 128 0.84 4.49 -9.67
N GLU A 129 1.51 3.35 -9.73
CA GLU A 129 2.50 3.03 -10.74
C GLU A 129 2.01 1.87 -11.60
N TYR A 130 2.26 1.95 -12.90
CA TYR A 130 1.91 0.90 -13.83
C TYR A 130 2.82 -0.30 -13.58
N ASN A 131 2.26 -1.40 -13.09
CA ASN A 131 3.00 -2.58 -12.67
C ASN A 131 2.18 -3.87 -12.92
N PRO A 132 1.94 -4.21 -14.20
CA PRO A 132 1.13 -5.35 -14.57
C PRO A 132 1.83 -6.68 -14.25
N VAL A 133 1.06 -7.66 -13.77
CA VAL A 133 1.56 -9.02 -13.62
C VAL A 133 1.65 -9.69 -14.99
N PRO A 134 2.83 -10.18 -15.42
CA PRO A 134 2.99 -10.76 -16.75
C PRO A 134 2.13 -12.01 -16.94
N ASN A 135 1.71 -12.25 -18.18
CA ASN A 135 0.91 -13.44 -18.53
C ASN A 135 1.72 -14.73 -18.60
N LEU A 136 3.02 -14.61 -18.91
CA LEU A 136 3.96 -15.71 -18.93
C LEU A 136 5.18 -15.32 -18.09
N THR A 137 5.49 -16.13 -17.09
CA THR A 137 6.82 -16.17 -16.47
C THR A 137 7.58 -17.29 -17.17
N ARG A 138 8.39 -16.96 -18.17
CA ARG A 138 9.29 -17.95 -18.77
C ARG A 138 10.64 -17.83 -18.08
N LEU A 139 11.15 -18.94 -17.56
CA LEU A 139 12.57 -19.05 -17.26
C LEU A 139 13.30 -18.92 -18.60
N LEU A 140 13.91 -17.76 -18.85
CA LEU A 140 14.83 -17.64 -19.97
C LEU A 140 16.03 -18.54 -19.71
N GLN A 141 16.68 -18.98 -20.79
CA GLN A 141 17.84 -19.84 -20.69
C GLN A 141 18.91 -19.13 -19.85
N ASN A 142 19.07 -19.53 -18.58
CA ASN A 142 20.26 -19.25 -17.81
C ASN A 142 21.32 -20.19 -18.40
N TYR A 143 21.93 -19.78 -19.50
CA TYR A 143 23.31 -20.03 -19.92
C TYR A 143 23.47 -20.06 -21.45
N PRO A 144 24.56 -19.43 -21.96
CA PRO A 144 25.48 -18.58 -21.21
C PRO A 144 24.98 -17.15 -21.08
N ASN A 145 24.97 -16.65 -19.83
CA ASN A 145 25.00 -15.22 -19.55
C ASN A 145 26.23 -14.63 -20.28
N PRO A 146 26.09 -13.67 -21.19
CA PRO A 146 27.22 -13.16 -21.98
C PRO A 146 28.29 -12.45 -21.13
N PHE A 147 27.98 -12.16 -19.85
CA PHE A 147 28.92 -11.63 -18.87
C PHE A 147 29.66 -12.71 -18.06
N ASN A 148 29.37 -14.00 -18.27
CA ASN A 148 30.18 -15.10 -17.76
C ASN A 148 30.26 -16.25 -18.78
N PRO A 149 31.13 -16.14 -19.80
CA PRO A 149 31.26 -17.12 -20.87
C PRO A 149 31.79 -18.48 -20.38
N GLU A 150 32.32 -18.55 -19.16
CA GLU A 150 32.83 -19.77 -18.53
C GLU A 150 32.18 -19.96 -17.16
N THR A 151 31.50 -21.09 -16.95
CA THR A 151 30.89 -21.44 -15.65
C THR A 151 31.45 -22.75 -15.16
N TRP A 152 32.26 -22.65 -14.11
CA TRP A 152 32.83 -23.79 -13.42
C TRP A 152 31.81 -24.35 -12.43
N ILE A 153 31.36 -25.59 -12.66
CA ILE A 153 30.54 -26.35 -11.71
C ILE A 153 31.48 -27.36 -11.02
N PRO A 154 31.96 -27.09 -9.79
CA PRO A 154 32.78 -28.06 -9.08
C PRO A 154 31.91 -29.24 -8.65
N PHE A 155 32.34 -30.45 -9.01
CA PHE A 155 31.76 -31.68 -8.49
C PHE A 155 32.90 -32.62 -8.09
N GLN A 156 32.69 -33.37 -7.01
CA GLN A 156 33.58 -34.43 -6.58
C GLN A 156 32.72 -35.67 -6.34
N LEU A 157 33.08 -36.77 -6.99
CA LEU A 157 32.44 -38.05 -6.76
C LEU A 157 32.89 -38.58 -5.39
N ASN A 158 32.00 -39.19 -4.63
CA ASN A 158 32.35 -39.78 -3.33
C ASN A 158 33.22 -41.05 -3.47
N GLN A 159 33.20 -41.66 -4.66
CA GLN A 159 33.93 -42.86 -5.05
C GLN A 159 34.10 -42.88 -6.57
N ASP A 160 35.06 -43.65 -7.09
CA ASP A 160 35.30 -43.75 -8.53
C ASP A 160 34.07 -44.31 -9.26
N ALA A 161 33.62 -43.61 -10.31
CA ALA A 161 32.48 -44.02 -11.13
C ALA A 161 32.63 -43.54 -12.58
N GLU A 162 32.06 -44.29 -13.54
CA GLU A 162 31.98 -43.89 -14.93
C GLU A 162 30.91 -42.80 -15.12
N VAL A 163 31.27 -41.67 -15.72
CA VAL A 163 30.38 -40.52 -15.92
C VAL A 163 30.15 -40.30 -17.41
N SER A 164 28.87 -40.25 -17.81
CA SER A 164 28.45 -39.86 -19.16
C SER A 164 27.75 -38.50 -19.13
N VAL A 165 28.22 -37.57 -19.96
CA VAL A 165 27.58 -36.26 -20.17
C VAL A 165 26.89 -36.26 -21.53
N CYS A 166 25.56 -36.11 -21.53
CA CYS A 166 24.76 -36.01 -22.75
C CYS A 166 24.34 -34.56 -22.99
N ILE A 167 24.69 -34.03 -24.17
CA ILE A 167 24.26 -32.71 -24.63
C ILE A 167 23.27 -32.90 -25.79
N THR A 168 22.05 -32.39 -25.63
CA THR A 168 21.02 -32.44 -26.68
C THR A 168 20.86 -31.07 -27.31
N MET A 169 21.13 -30.98 -28.62
CA MET A 169 20.89 -29.78 -29.42
C MET A 169 19.52 -29.88 -30.10
N TYR A 170 18.69 -28.84 -29.99
CA TYR A 170 17.46 -28.73 -30.79
C TYR A 170 17.71 -27.77 -31.96
N LEU A 171 17.45 -28.23 -33.18
CA LEU A 171 17.42 -27.36 -34.37
C LEU A 171 16.08 -26.64 -34.41
N VAL A 172 16.10 -25.31 -34.45
CA VAL A 172 14.91 -24.49 -34.73
C VAL A 172 14.83 -24.30 -36.24
N GLY A 173 13.76 -24.82 -36.84
CA GLY A 173 13.43 -24.61 -38.26
C GLY A 173 12.47 -23.44 -38.48
#